data_AF-A0A7S2SAY5-F1
#
_entry.id   AF-A0A7S2SAY5-F1
#
_cell.length_a   1.000
_cell.length_b   1.000
_cell.length_c   1.000
_cell.angle_alpha   90.00
_cell.angle_beta   90.00
_cell.angle_gamma   90.00
#
_symmetry.space_group_name_H-M   'P 1'
#
loop_
_entity.id
_entity.type
_entity.pdbx_description
1 polymer ?
#
loop_
_entity_poly.entity_id
_entity_poly.type
_entity_poly.pdbx_seq_one_letter_code
_entity_poly.pdbx_strand_id
1 'polypeptide(L)'
;EEDAVIPITVRQLEALIRLSESLARTRLEEQVCAQDVSEALRLFRVSTMAAQQQNSAISGGGGGNNNNSSGMGREEMQRTETFLQTRLSVGNTVNKQRIVEEAVSRGYNAMLVAKVLSVMSMRGQLQERNQGRLIKRLR
;
A
#
# COMPACT_ATOMS: atom_id res chain seq x y z
N GLU A 1 -2.94 7.07 -20.36
CA GLU A 1 -2.33 7.23 -19.04
C GLU A 1 -0.84 7.40 -19.29
N GLU A 2 -0.29 8.57 -18.98
CA GLU A 2 1.15 8.78 -19.13
C GLU A 2 1.83 7.98 -18.02
N ASP A 3 2.48 6.88 -18.38
CA ASP A 3 3.36 6.16 -17.46
C ASP A 3 4.36 7.16 -16.89
N ALA A 4 4.27 7.45 -15.59
CA ALA A 4 5.19 8.34 -14.92
C ALA A 4 6.60 7.76 -15.07
N VAL A 5 7.37 8.29 -16.02
CA VAL A 5 8.74 7.85 -16.30
C VAL A 5 9.57 8.20 -15.08
N ILE A 6 9.98 7.19 -14.32
CA ILE A 6 10.88 7.36 -13.18
C ILE A 6 12.26 7.72 -13.76
N PRO A 7 12.76 8.95 -13.57
CA PRO A 7 14.03 9.35 -14.15
C PRO A 7 15.17 8.55 -13.51
N ILE A 8 16.13 8.11 -14.34
CA ILE A 8 17.32 7.41 -13.87
C ILE A 8 18.26 8.41 -13.17
N THR A 9 18.74 8.05 -11.98
CA THR A 9 19.63 8.86 -11.16
C THR A 9 21.01 8.22 -11.02
N VAL A 10 22.03 9.03 -10.76
CA VAL A 10 23.42 8.56 -10.52
C VAL A 10 23.46 7.55 -9.36
N ARG A 11 22.63 7.74 -8.33
CA ARG A 11 22.49 6.82 -7.20
C ARG A 11 22.01 5.43 -7.61
N GLN A 12 21.12 5.35 -8.60
CA GLN A 12 20.64 4.05 -9.12
C GLN A 12 21.75 3.34 -9.90
N LEU A 13 22.61 4.08 -10.61
CA LEU A 13 23.79 3.51 -11.27
C LEU A 13 24.79 2.96 -10.25
N GLU A 14 25.04 3.70 -9.16
CA GLU A 14 25.88 3.22 -8.05
C GLU A 14 25.29 1.96 -7.38
N ALA A 15 23.97 1.91 -7.21
CA ALA A 15 23.29 0.74 -6.65
C ALA A 15 23.43 -0.50 -7.55
N LEU A 16 23.38 -0.32 -8.89
CA LEU A 16 23.64 -1.39 -9.85
C LEU A 16 25.08 -1.93 -9.75
N ILE A 17 26.06 -1.05 -9.57
CA ILE A 17 27.45 -1.45 -9.35
C ILE A 17 27.57 -2.29 -8.08
N ARG A 18 27.02 -1.83 -6.95
CA ARG A 18 27.03 -2.56 -5.67
C ARG A 18 26.34 -3.92 -5.76
N LEU A 19 25.23 -4.02 -6.50
CA LEU A 19 24.54 -5.29 -6.75
C LEU A 19 25.42 -6.26 -7.53
N SER A 20 26.05 -5.79 -8.60
CA SER A 20 26.92 -6.61 -9.44
C SER A 20 28.13 -7.12 -8.66
N GLU A 21 28.74 -6.27 -7.83
CA GLU A 21 29.83 -6.67 -6.92
C GLU A 21 29.38 -7.68 -5.86
N SER A 22 28.16 -7.52 -5.34
CA SER A 22 27.61 -8.43 -4.33
C SER A 22 27.37 -9.83 -4.93
N LEU A 23 26.92 -9.91 -6.18
CA LEU A 23 26.77 -11.18 -6.91
C LEU A 23 28.14 -11.86 -7.12
N ALA A 24 29.16 -11.12 -7.54
CA ALA A 24 30.53 -11.64 -7.65
C ALA A 24 31.07 -12.14 -6.30
N ARG A 25 30.87 -11.36 -5.22
CA ARG A 25 31.28 -11.75 -3.85
C ARG A 25 30.61 -13.03 -3.36
N THR A 26 29.35 -13.30 -3.73
CA THR A 26 28.70 -14.57 -3.33
C THR A 26 29.34 -15.80 -3.95
N ARG A 27 30.02 -15.66 -5.10
CA ARG A 27 30.80 -16.71 -5.73
C ARG A 27 32.28 -16.70 -5.31
N LEU A 28 32.67 -15.83 -4.37
CA LEU A 28 34.06 -15.60 -3.95
C LEU A 28 34.98 -15.17 -5.11
N GLU A 29 34.42 -14.50 -6.12
CA GLU A 29 35.19 -13.92 -7.23
C GLU A 29 35.64 -12.49 -6.89
N GLU A 30 36.91 -12.17 -7.15
CA GLU A 30 37.45 -10.81 -6.96
C GLU A 30 37.04 -9.85 -8.08
N GLN A 31 36.69 -10.37 -9.26
CA GLN A 31 36.32 -9.58 -10.43
C GLN A 31 34.86 -9.82 -10.82
N VAL A 32 34.17 -8.75 -11.21
CA VAL A 32 32.78 -8.80 -11.67
C VAL A 32 32.73 -9.28 -13.12
N CYS A 33 31.90 -10.28 -13.39
CA CYS A 33 31.69 -10.80 -14.73
C CYS A 33 30.49 -10.14 -15.41
N ALA A 34 30.43 -10.19 -16.75
CA ALA A 34 29.28 -9.65 -17.51
C ALA A 34 27.94 -10.31 -17.12
N GLN A 35 27.99 -11.55 -16.63
CA GLN A 35 26.81 -12.27 -16.14
C GLN A 35 26.21 -11.60 -14.90
N ASP A 36 27.03 -11.09 -13.98
CA ASP A 36 26.55 -10.38 -12.78
C ASP A 36 25.81 -9.10 -13.12
N VAL A 37 26.35 -8.35 -14.08
CA VAL A 37 25.75 -7.11 -14.55
C VAL A 37 24.41 -7.40 -15.22
N SER A 38 24.35 -8.46 -16.05
CA SER A 38 23.11 -8.87 -16.70
C SER A 38 22.01 -9.22 -15.68
N GLU A 39 22.41 -9.90 -14.61
CA GLU A 39 21.50 -10.33 -13.55
C GLU A 39 21.07 -9.17 -12.66
N ALA A 40 21.99 -8.28 -12.29
CA ALA A 40 21.68 -7.04 -11.57
C ALA A 40 20.70 -6.17 -12.37
N LEU A 41 20.88 -6.06 -13.70
CA LEU A 41 19.98 -5.31 -14.57
C LEU A 41 18.58 -5.95 -14.62
N ARG A 42 18.51 -7.28 -14.66
CA ARG A 42 17.26 -8.04 -14.61
C ARG A 42 16.50 -7.77 -13.31
N LEU A 43 17.19 -7.87 -12.17
CA LEU A 43 16.62 -7.59 -10.84
C LEU A 43 16.13 -6.13 -10.73
N PHE A 44 16.90 -5.18 -11.26
CA PHE A 44 16.56 -3.76 -11.25
C PHE A 44 15.30 -3.45 -12.09
N ARG A 45 15.12 -4.09 -13.24
CA ARG A 45 13.91 -3.93 -14.06
C ARG A 45 12.67 -4.43 -13.32
N VAL A 46 12.77 -5.59 -12.66
CA VAL A 46 11.67 -6.16 -11.88
C VAL A 46 11.30 -5.26 -10.70
N SER A 47 12.29 -4.73 -9.97
CA SER A 47 12.03 -3.85 -8.82
C SER A 47 11.42 -2.51 -9.26
N THR A 48 11.85 -1.95 -10.38
CA THR A 48 11.30 -0.69 -10.92
C THR A 48 9.85 -0.88 -11.38
N MET A 49 9.54 -1.97 -12.09
CA MET A 49 8.18 -2.28 -12.53
C MET A 49 7.24 -2.54 -11.34
N ALA A 50 7.71 -3.27 -10.32
CA ALA A 50 6.95 -3.49 -9.09
C ALA A 50 6.68 -2.17 -8.33
N ALA A 51 7.68 -1.28 -8.27
CA ALA A 51 7.54 0.03 -7.66
C ALA A 51 6.57 0.94 -8.43
N GLN A 52 6.57 0.90 -9.78
CA GLN A 52 5.62 1.64 -10.61
C GLN A 52 4.17 1.17 -10.39
N GLN A 53 3.94 -0.14 -10.30
CA GLN A 53 2.62 -0.69 -9.99
C GLN A 53 2.13 -0.30 -8.58
N GLN A 54 3.03 -0.32 -7.59
CA GLN A 54 2.70 0.16 -6.24
C GLN A 54 2.40 1.66 -6.22
N ASN A 55 3.18 2.47 -6.94
CA ASN A 55 3.00 3.92 -6.96
C ASN A 55 1.70 4.32 -7.69
N SER A 56 1.30 3.58 -8.73
CA SER A 56 0.00 3.76 -9.39
C SER A 56 -1.16 3.52 -8.41
N ALA A 57 -1.02 2.57 -7.47
CA ALA A 57 -1.98 2.35 -6.39
C ALA A 57 -1.94 3.41 -5.27
N ILE A 58 -0.90 4.26 -5.24
CA ILE A 58 -0.66 5.31 -4.23
C ILE A 58 -1.05 6.71 -4.75
N SER A 59 -1.33 6.88 -6.06
CA SER A 59 -1.78 8.17 -6.61
C SER A 59 -3.15 8.66 -6.11
N GLY A 60 -3.78 7.92 -5.18
CA GLY A 60 -4.91 8.37 -4.37
C GLY A 60 -4.55 8.71 -2.93
N GLY A 61 -3.79 9.80 -2.72
CA GLY A 61 -3.73 10.48 -1.42
C GLY A 61 -2.46 10.22 -0.60
N GLY A 62 -1.68 11.30 -0.42
CA GLY A 62 -0.39 11.31 0.26
C GLY A 62 -0.41 10.92 1.75
N GLY A 63 0.75 10.47 2.20
CA GLY A 63 1.03 10.16 3.60
C GLY A 63 2.08 9.08 3.69
N GLY A 64 3.34 9.50 3.82
CA GLY A 64 4.47 8.60 4.00
C GLY A 64 4.36 7.73 5.25
N ASN A 65 5.12 6.65 5.18
CA ASN A 65 5.52 5.72 6.23
C ASN A 65 4.54 4.59 6.60
N ASN A 66 5.12 3.38 6.53
CA ASN A 66 4.75 2.12 7.16
C ASN A 66 3.53 1.39 6.56
N ASN A 67 3.77 0.41 5.68
CA ASN A 67 4.04 -0.94 6.19
C ASN A 67 4.16 -2.00 5.07
N ASN A 68 5.10 -2.90 5.37
CA ASN A 68 5.59 -4.05 4.65
C ASN A 68 4.57 -5.22 4.48
N SER A 69 3.29 -4.97 4.16
CA SER A 69 2.25 -6.02 4.17
C SER A 69 1.25 -5.96 3.01
N SER A 70 1.74 -5.65 1.81
CA SER A 70 0.92 -5.36 0.62
C SER A 70 0.15 -6.55 0.01
N GLY A 71 0.38 -7.79 0.44
CA GLY A 71 -0.42 -8.96 0.06
C GLY A 71 -1.57 -9.24 1.03
N MET A 72 -1.22 -9.63 2.27
CA MET A 72 -2.18 -10.04 3.29
C MET A 72 -3.09 -8.89 3.76
N GLY A 73 -2.55 -7.68 3.87
CA GLY A 73 -3.30 -6.53 4.34
C GLY A 73 -4.39 -6.06 3.35
N ARG A 74 -4.25 -6.35 2.05
CA ARG A 74 -5.24 -5.94 1.04
C ARG A 74 -6.49 -6.80 1.11
N GLU A 75 -6.34 -8.12 1.30
CA GLU A 75 -7.48 -9.03 1.46
C GLU A 75 -8.22 -8.78 2.78
N GLU A 76 -7.50 -8.59 3.89
CA GLU A 76 -8.10 -8.24 5.17
C GLU A 76 -8.82 -6.88 5.12
N MET A 77 -8.25 -5.91 4.40
CA MET A 77 -8.87 -4.62 4.16
C MET A 77 -10.17 -4.75 3.35
N GLN A 78 -10.19 -5.55 2.28
CA GLN A 78 -11.40 -5.79 1.48
C GLN A 78 -12.50 -6.54 2.26
N ARG A 79 -12.13 -7.51 3.10
CA ARG A 79 -13.08 -8.19 4.00
C ARG A 79 -13.70 -7.21 4.99
N THR A 80 -12.87 -6.36 5.60
CA THR A 80 -13.31 -5.33 6.54
C THR A 80 -14.22 -4.29 5.85
N GLU A 81 -13.88 -3.89 4.62
CA GLU A 81 -14.69 -2.96 3.81
C GLU A 81 -16.06 -3.57 3.47
N THR A 82 -16.11 -4.82 3.02
CA THR A 82 -17.37 -5.52 2.70
C THR A 82 -18.27 -5.66 3.94
N PHE A 83 -17.67 -5.94 5.11
CA PHE A 83 -18.37 -5.99 6.37
C PHE A 83 -18.97 -4.63 6.74
N LEU A 84 -18.18 -3.56 6.69
CA LEU A 84 -18.65 -2.20 6.99
C LEU A 84 -19.73 -1.72 6.01
N GLN A 85 -19.61 -2.08 4.72
CA GLN A 85 -20.65 -1.81 3.72
C GLN A 85 -21.94 -2.59 3.98
N THR A 86 -21.87 -3.84 4.43
CA THR A 86 -23.08 -4.61 4.75
C THR A 86 -23.78 -4.06 6.00
N ARG A 87 -23.01 -3.58 6.98
CA ARG A 87 -23.55 -3.02 8.23
C ARG A 87 -24.12 -1.62 8.10
N LEU A 88 -23.48 -0.75 7.34
CA LEU A 88 -23.92 0.63 7.11
C LEU A 88 -24.88 0.65 5.94
N SER A 89 -26.19 0.62 6.18
CA SER A 89 -27.18 0.85 5.12
C SER A 89 -27.11 2.30 4.61
N VAL A 90 -27.33 2.49 3.31
CA VAL A 90 -27.30 3.83 2.67
C VAL A 90 -28.28 4.75 3.39
N GLY A 91 -27.81 5.94 3.78
CA GLY A 91 -28.61 6.94 4.48
C GLY A 91 -28.67 6.80 6.00
N ASN A 92 -28.28 5.66 6.59
CA ASN A 92 -28.26 5.48 8.04
C ASN A 92 -27.07 6.22 8.67
N THR A 93 -27.28 6.75 9.87
CA THR A 93 -26.25 7.47 10.64
C THR A 93 -25.88 6.66 11.87
N VAL A 94 -24.62 6.25 11.98
CA VAL A 94 -24.13 5.43 13.09
C VAL A 94 -22.95 6.11 13.77
N ASN A 95 -22.81 5.89 15.08
CA ASN A 95 -21.67 6.39 15.85
C ASN A 95 -20.39 5.62 15.47
N LYS A 96 -19.33 6.35 15.11
CA LYS A 96 -18.01 5.81 14.76
C LYS A 96 -17.46 4.88 15.84
N GLN A 97 -17.59 5.27 17.11
CA GLN A 97 -17.08 4.51 18.24
C GLN A 97 -17.77 3.15 18.37
N ARG A 98 -19.10 3.10 18.19
CA ARG A 98 -19.87 1.84 18.25
C ARG A 98 -19.51 0.89 17.13
N ILE A 99 -19.26 1.40 15.92
CA ILE A 99 -18.84 0.58 14.78
C ILE A 99 -17.45 -0.02 15.02
N VAL A 100 -16.53 0.76 15.59
CA VAL A 100 -15.18 0.27 15.93
C VAL A 100 -15.26 -0.79 17.02
N GLU A 101 -16.02 -0.57 18.09
CA GLU A 101 -16.22 -1.55 19.17
C GLU A 101 -16.86 -2.86 18.66
N GLU A 102 -17.85 -2.76 17.77
CA GLU A 102 -18.47 -3.95 17.14
C GLU A 102 -17.51 -4.68 16.20
N ALA A 103 -16.66 -3.96 15.46
CA ALA A 103 -15.67 -4.59 14.59
C ALA A 103 -14.60 -5.32 15.42
N VAL A 104 -14.16 -4.72 16.53
CA VAL A 104 -13.21 -5.35 17.46
C VAL A 104 -13.81 -6.58 18.13
N SER A 105 -15.10 -6.56 18.51
CA SER A 105 -15.76 -7.73 19.12
C SER A 105 -15.91 -8.91 18.16
N ARG A 106 -15.89 -8.67 16.85
CA ARG A 106 -15.89 -9.71 15.81
C ARG A 106 -14.49 -10.17 15.39
N GLY A 107 -13.43 -9.68 16.04
CA GLY A 107 -12.05 -10.08 15.79
C GLY A 107 -11.32 -9.28 14.71
N TYR A 108 -11.86 -8.14 14.26
CA TYR A 108 -11.14 -7.26 13.33
C TYR A 108 -10.17 -6.34 14.08
N ASN A 109 -9.01 -6.09 13.47
CA ASN A 109 -8.01 -5.19 14.05
C ASN A 109 -8.50 -3.73 14.03
N ALA A 110 -8.50 -3.06 15.19
CA ALA A 110 -8.95 -1.68 15.34
C ALA A 110 -8.23 -0.70 14.40
N MET A 111 -6.94 -0.92 14.14
CA MET A 111 -6.14 -0.08 13.24
C MET A 111 -6.56 -0.26 11.78
N LEU A 112 -6.87 -1.49 11.36
CA LEU A 112 -7.38 -1.76 10.01
C LEU A 112 -8.77 -1.15 9.81
N VAL A 113 -9.66 -1.28 10.80
CA VAL A 113 -11.01 -0.70 10.76
C VAL A 113 -10.95 0.82 10.66
N ALA A 114 -10.11 1.48 11.46
CA ALA A 114 -9.92 2.93 11.39
C ALA A 114 -9.38 3.38 10.03
N LYS A 115 -8.45 2.60 9.45
CA LYS A 115 -7.90 2.86 8.11
C LYS A 115 -8.96 2.72 7.02
N VAL A 116 -9.78 1.66 7.06
CA VAL A 116 -10.87 1.45 6.09
C VAL A 116 -11.91 2.55 6.18
N LEU A 117 -12.31 2.97 7.39
CA LEU A 117 -13.25 4.08 7.58
C LEU A 117 -12.69 5.39 6.99
N SER A 118 -11.40 5.67 7.19
CA SER A 118 -10.73 6.83 6.59
C SER A 118 -10.74 6.76 5.06
N VAL A 119 -10.38 5.61 4.48
CA VAL A 119 -10.38 5.39 3.03
C VAL A 119 -11.80 5.53 2.44
N MET A 120 -12.82 4.96 3.09
CA MET A 120 -14.22 5.09 2.65
C MET A 120 -14.74 6.53 2.76
N SER A 121 -14.27 7.30 3.74
CA SER A 121 -14.54 8.74 3.88
C SER A 121 -13.87 9.54 2.76
N MET A 122 -12.58 9.27 2.46
CA MET A 122 -11.85 9.91 1.36
C MET A 122 -12.46 9.58 -0.01
N ARG A 123 -12.99 8.37 -0.20
CA ARG A 123 -13.73 7.97 -1.41
C ARG A 123 -15.14 8.60 -1.51
N GLY A 124 -15.57 9.36 -0.50
CA GLY A 124 -16.88 10.02 -0.48
C GLY A 124 -18.07 9.07 -0.25
N GLN A 125 -17.82 7.83 0.17
CA GLN A 125 -18.87 6.86 0.52
C GLN A 125 -19.47 7.16 1.90
N LEU A 126 -18.67 7.76 2.78
CA LEU A 126 -19.05 8.12 4.14
C LEU A 126 -18.94 9.64 4.33
N GLN A 127 -19.94 10.23 4.99
CA GLN A 127 -19.91 11.60 5.48
C GLN A 127 -19.77 11.61 6.99
N GLU A 128 -18.68 12.17 7.48
CA GLU A 128 -18.51 12.45 8.89
C GLU A 128 -19.34 13.68 9.29
N ARG A 129 -20.14 13.55 10.37
CA ARG A 129 -20.90 14.65 11.00
C ARG A 129 -20.58 14.71 12.49
N ASN A 130 -20.81 15.87 13.10
CA ASN A 130 -20.52 16.14 14.52
C ASN A 130 -19.06 15.83 14.90
N GLN A 131 -18.11 16.52 14.26
CA GLN A 131 -16.66 16.38 14.54
C GLN A 131 -16.16 14.92 14.40
N GLY A 132 -16.68 14.17 13.43
CA GLY A 132 -16.25 12.77 13.19
C GLY A 132 -16.89 11.72 14.11
N ARG A 133 -17.80 12.11 15.02
CA ARG A 133 -18.48 11.16 15.91
C ARG A 133 -19.57 10.35 15.21
N LEU A 134 -20.25 10.96 14.24
CA LEU A 134 -21.31 10.31 13.46
C LEU A 134 -20.84 10.08 12.03
N ILE A 135 -21.14 8.90 11.51
CA ILE A 135 -20.85 8.53 10.14
C ILE A 135 -22.18 8.26 9.45
N LYS A 136 -22.44 9.00 8.36
CA LYS A 136 -23.59 8.77 7.48
C LYS A 136 -23.10 8.19 6.16
N ARG A 137 -23.65 7.05 5.74
CA ARG A 137 -23.33 6.49 4.42
C ARG A 137 -24.10 7.23 3.33
N LEU A 138 -23.38 7.72 2.32
CA LEU A 138 -23.93 8.47 1.18
C LEU A 138 -24.18 7.58 -0.04
N ARG A 139 -23.34 6.57 -0.27
CA ARG A 139 -23.39 5.63 -1.42
C ARG A 139 -22.98 4.23 -0.98
#